data_AF-R0JS38-F1
#
_entry.id   AF-R0JS38-F1
#
_cell.length_a   1.000
_cell.length_b   1.000
_cell.length_c   1.000
_cell.angle_alpha   90.00
_cell.angle_beta   90.00
_cell.angle_gamma   90.00
#
_symmetry.space_group_name_H-M   'P 1'
#
loop_
_entity.id
_entity.type
_entity.pdbx_description
1 polymer ?
#
loop_
_entity_poly.entity_id
_entity_poly.type
_entity_poly.pdbx_seq_one_letter_code
_entity_poly.pdbx_strand_id
1 'polypeptide(L)'
;MPRSQSWLHTVFLSLVVVIHLPTGLAQDDPASSTESPTTSSIAPDQPSPTNSAPAQTYTIQVGLADHKFKPEVTTANIGDTIEFAFYPRNHSVVRAEYGFPCIPYEMTGASKTGFFAGFHTVDTVLSSPPTYRILINDTDPIFFYCSAPGSCLTYGMVGAINPNASMSVQKQQQLALSSTYMLNPGEPFPDESPSASNPATSSATANTDTGKPADEKGLSTGAIVGIVVGGSSIIFVAALFFFFWGRTTSLANEEEKEEIEEEKEKEKEKEKGLITMNG
;
A
#
# COMPACT_ATOMS: atom_id res chain seq x y z
N MET A 1 9.84 -34.04 -28.84
CA MET A 1 11.32 -34.12 -28.84
C MET A 1 11.83 -34.00 -30.28
N PRO A 2 12.73 -33.06 -30.58
CA PRO A 2 14.18 -33.10 -30.27
C PRO A 2 14.43 -32.49 -28.88
N ARG A 3 15.28 -33.03 -28.00
CA ARG A 3 16.72 -33.34 -28.06
C ARG A 3 17.59 -32.10 -27.83
N SER A 4 18.01 -31.96 -26.56
CA SER A 4 19.38 -31.66 -26.09
C SER A 4 20.19 -30.56 -26.79
N GLN A 5 20.68 -29.59 -26.03
CA GLN A 5 22.14 -29.46 -25.75
C GLN A 5 22.48 -28.30 -24.78
N SER A 6 23.30 -28.66 -23.78
CA SER A 6 24.39 -27.92 -23.12
C SER A 6 24.51 -26.39 -23.27
N TRP A 7 24.79 -25.69 -22.16
CA TRP A 7 26.14 -25.13 -21.94
C TRP A 7 26.40 -24.75 -20.47
N LEU A 8 27.61 -25.08 -20.02
CA LEU A 8 28.23 -24.71 -18.75
C LEU A 8 28.81 -23.29 -18.87
N HIS A 9 28.69 -22.45 -17.83
CA HIS A 9 29.74 -21.47 -17.55
C HIS A 9 30.00 -21.29 -16.04
N THR A 10 31.25 -21.55 -15.74
CA THR A 10 32.06 -21.42 -14.53
C THR A 10 31.91 -20.09 -13.81
N VAL A 11 31.74 -20.11 -12.49
CA VAL A 11 32.00 -18.95 -11.62
C VAL A 11 33.26 -19.24 -10.78
N PHE A 12 34.38 -18.72 -11.26
CA PHE A 12 35.56 -18.42 -10.45
C PHE A 12 35.46 -16.95 -10.07
N LEU A 13 35.50 -16.61 -8.78
CA LEU A 13 36.10 -15.33 -8.39
C LEU A 13 36.67 -15.46 -6.97
N SER A 14 38.00 -15.50 -6.94
CA SER A 14 38.83 -15.59 -5.75
C SER A 14 38.74 -14.31 -4.91
N LEU A 15 38.60 -14.50 -3.61
CA LEU A 15 38.73 -13.46 -2.59
C LEU A 15 40.24 -13.22 -2.34
N VAL A 16 40.75 -12.05 -2.71
CA VAL A 16 42.08 -11.59 -2.28
C VAL A 16 41.93 -10.18 -1.70
N VAL A 17 41.84 -10.10 -0.37
CA VAL A 17 41.95 -8.86 0.38
C VAL A 17 43.43 -8.65 0.66
N VAL A 18 44.03 -7.70 -0.06
CA VAL A 18 45.42 -7.26 0.16
C VAL A 18 45.40 -6.12 1.19
N ILE A 19 45.93 -6.42 2.38
CA ILE A 19 46.21 -5.45 3.45
C ILE A 19 47.55 -4.77 3.08
N HIS A 20 47.59 -3.45 2.99
CA HIS A 20 48.84 -2.68 3.01
C HIS A 20 48.79 -1.60 4.08
N LEU A 21 49.70 -1.75 5.03
CA LEU A 21 50.17 -0.72 5.95
C LEU A 21 51.29 0.07 5.25
N PRO A 22 51.49 1.34 5.62
CA PRO A 22 52.87 1.77 5.85
C PRO A 22 53.04 2.49 7.18
N THR A 23 53.95 1.94 7.98
CA THR A 23 54.76 2.66 8.97
C THR A 23 55.72 3.61 8.26
N GLY A 24 55.72 4.88 8.67
CA GLY A 24 56.73 5.89 8.31
C GLY A 24 57.21 6.62 9.57
N LEU A 25 58.53 6.70 9.72
CA LEU A 25 59.25 7.11 10.92
C LEU A 25 59.26 8.62 11.17
N ALA A 26 59.52 8.97 12.43
CA ALA A 26 59.65 10.30 13.02
C ALA A 26 60.86 11.11 12.53
N GLN A 27 60.76 12.44 12.62
CA GLN A 27 61.90 13.32 12.88
C GLN A 27 61.43 14.62 13.56
N ASP A 28 61.91 14.83 14.79
CA ASP A 28 61.90 16.10 15.53
C ASP A 28 62.89 17.10 14.90
N ASP A 29 62.54 18.39 14.84
CA ASP A 29 63.19 19.45 15.64
C ASP A 29 62.59 20.85 15.35
N PRO A 30 62.73 21.82 16.28
CA PRO A 30 61.94 23.04 16.35
C PRO A 30 62.66 24.26 15.74
N ALA A 31 61.88 25.20 15.16
CA ALA A 31 62.35 26.57 14.98
C ALA A 31 61.18 27.56 15.02
N SER A 32 61.23 28.39 16.05
CA SER A 32 60.49 29.64 16.23
C SER A 32 60.72 30.60 15.05
N SER A 33 59.65 31.18 14.51
CA SER A 33 59.71 32.46 13.81
C SER A 33 58.37 33.19 13.91
N THR A 34 58.32 34.16 14.80
CA THR A 34 57.40 35.32 14.77
C THR A 34 57.60 36.08 13.47
N GLU A 35 56.56 36.31 12.64
CA GLU A 35 56.35 37.56 11.86
C GLU A 35 54.87 37.75 11.41
N SER A 36 54.31 38.87 11.87
CA SER A 36 53.37 39.83 11.24
C SER A 36 51.99 39.43 10.66
N PRO A 37 50.89 40.15 11.03
CA PRO A 37 49.56 39.94 10.48
C PRO A 37 49.44 40.59 9.09
N THR A 38 49.08 39.79 8.08
CA THR A 38 48.66 40.32 6.78
C THR A 38 47.17 40.63 6.85
N THR A 39 46.84 41.92 6.89
CA THR A 39 45.48 42.45 6.75
C THR A 39 44.89 42.01 5.41
N SER A 40 44.10 40.93 5.41
CA SER A 40 43.23 40.60 4.28
C SER A 40 42.01 41.51 4.34
N SER A 41 41.86 42.38 3.35
CA SER A 41 40.67 43.21 3.21
C SER A 41 39.47 42.29 2.98
N ILE A 42 38.52 42.29 3.93
CA ILE A 42 37.20 41.71 3.76
C ILE A 42 36.48 42.56 2.71
N ALA A 43 36.43 42.06 1.48
CA ALA A 43 35.48 42.58 0.50
C ALA A 43 34.06 42.29 1.06
N PRO A 44 33.12 43.23 1.00
CA PRO A 44 31.75 42.97 1.44
C PRO A 44 31.16 41.85 0.59
N ASP A 45 30.66 40.81 1.26
CA ASP A 45 29.87 39.73 0.65
C ASP A 45 28.72 40.34 -0.15
N GLN A 46 28.88 40.36 -1.47
CA GLN A 46 27.81 40.69 -2.38
C GLN A 46 26.82 39.50 -2.37
N PRO A 47 25.55 39.69 -2.00
CA PRO A 47 24.57 38.61 -2.05
C PRO A 47 24.47 38.12 -3.49
N SER A 48 24.83 36.85 -3.71
CA SER A 48 24.58 36.18 -4.98
C SER A 48 23.07 36.10 -5.18
N PRO A 49 22.51 36.49 -6.33
CA PRO A 49 21.08 36.32 -6.58
C PRO A 49 20.75 34.83 -6.58
N THR A 50 20.05 34.35 -5.56
CA THR A 50 19.42 33.04 -5.59
C THR A 50 18.28 33.10 -6.61
N ASN A 51 18.53 32.65 -7.83
CA ASN A 51 17.48 32.39 -8.80
C ASN A 51 16.64 31.20 -8.30
N SER A 52 15.68 31.47 -7.42
CA SER A 52 14.64 30.50 -7.07
C SER A 52 13.72 30.35 -8.28
N ALA A 53 13.50 29.12 -8.73
CA ALA A 53 12.54 28.84 -9.79
C ALA A 53 11.13 29.32 -9.37
N PRO A 54 10.28 29.74 -10.33
CA PRO A 54 8.92 30.14 -9.99
C PRO A 54 8.15 28.96 -9.39
N ALA A 55 7.33 29.24 -8.38
CA ALA A 55 6.46 28.25 -7.74
C ALA A 55 5.49 27.64 -8.76
N GLN A 56 5.36 26.32 -8.74
CA GLN A 56 4.51 25.53 -9.62
C GLN A 56 3.32 24.93 -8.86
N THR A 57 2.29 24.54 -9.61
CA THR A 57 1.18 23.73 -9.09
C THR A 57 1.22 22.35 -9.72
N TYR A 58 1.26 21.31 -8.89
CA TYR A 58 1.20 19.92 -9.33
C TYR A 58 -0.16 19.32 -8.95
N THR A 59 -0.89 18.82 -9.95
CA THR A 59 -2.20 18.23 -9.74
C THR A 59 -2.10 16.72 -9.53
N ILE A 60 -2.68 16.24 -8.43
CA ILE A 60 -2.88 14.82 -8.13
C ILE A 60 -4.38 14.52 -8.29
N GLN A 61 -4.73 13.68 -9.25
CA GLN A 61 -6.09 13.20 -9.45
C GLN A 61 -6.42 12.16 -8.38
N VAL A 62 -7.58 12.31 -7.74
CA VAL A 62 -8.04 11.44 -6.67
C VAL A 62 -9.23 10.63 -7.18
N GLY A 63 -8.99 9.34 -7.48
CA GLY A 63 -10.03 8.38 -7.83
C GLY A 63 -10.64 8.55 -9.23
N LEU A 64 -9.86 8.99 -10.24
CA LEU A 64 -10.37 9.12 -11.60
C LEU A 64 -10.66 7.74 -12.21
N ALA A 65 -11.94 7.34 -12.11
CA ALA A 65 -12.45 6.05 -12.58
C ALA A 65 -11.72 4.83 -11.98
N ASP A 66 -11.07 5.00 -10.83
CA ASP A 66 -10.35 3.97 -10.07
C ASP A 66 -10.20 4.34 -8.58
N HIS A 67 -9.44 3.55 -7.83
CA HIS A 67 -9.13 3.79 -6.42
C HIS A 67 -7.64 4.15 -6.23
N LYS A 68 -7.15 5.14 -6.98
CA LYS A 68 -5.74 5.54 -6.96
C LYS A 68 -5.55 7.06 -6.93
N PHE A 69 -4.39 7.46 -6.43
CA PHE A 69 -3.84 8.80 -6.66
C PHE A 69 -3.01 8.78 -7.94
N LYS A 70 -3.21 9.77 -8.82
CA LYS A 70 -2.46 9.90 -10.07
C LYS A 70 -1.89 11.32 -10.24
N PRO A 71 -0.56 11.49 -10.28
CA PRO A 71 0.45 10.45 -10.06
C PRO A 71 0.46 9.97 -8.59
N GLU A 72 0.93 8.74 -8.37
CA GLU A 72 1.06 8.16 -7.02
C GLU A 72 2.23 8.78 -6.25
N VAL A 73 3.28 9.17 -6.97
CA VAL A 73 4.44 9.91 -6.45
C VAL A 73 4.52 11.26 -7.14
N THR A 74 4.63 12.32 -6.36
CA THR A 74 4.89 13.67 -6.85
C THR A 74 6.18 14.21 -6.26
N THR A 75 7.02 14.86 -7.07
CA THR A 75 8.18 15.62 -6.59
C THR A 75 7.87 17.09 -6.70
N ALA A 76 8.07 17.84 -5.62
CA ALA A 76 7.76 19.26 -5.54
C ALA A 76 8.79 19.98 -4.66
N ASN A 77 9.15 21.21 -5.01
CA ASN A 77 10.08 22.05 -4.26
C ASN A 77 9.34 22.88 -3.21
N ILE A 78 10.11 23.44 -2.27
CA ILE A 78 9.58 24.42 -1.31
C ILE A 78 8.98 25.61 -2.07
N GLY A 79 7.76 25.98 -1.71
CA GLY A 79 6.98 27.03 -2.37
C GLY A 79 6.02 26.52 -3.45
N ASP A 80 6.17 25.27 -3.93
CA ASP A 80 5.22 24.67 -4.85
C ASP A 80 3.90 24.33 -4.14
N THR A 81 2.82 24.22 -4.93
CA THR A 81 1.50 23.83 -4.45
C THR A 81 1.12 22.45 -4.98
N ILE A 82 0.63 21.57 -4.10
CA ILE A 82 -0.02 20.34 -4.52
C ILE A 82 -1.53 20.57 -4.54
N GLU A 83 -2.17 20.27 -5.66
CA GLU A 83 -3.61 20.35 -5.84
C GLU A 83 -4.19 18.95 -6.02
N PHE A 84 -5.01 18.52 -5.06
CA PHE A 84 -5.77 17.28 -5.14
C PHE A 84 -7.09 17.53 -5.84
N ALA A 85 -7.31 16.93 -7.01
CA ALA A 85 -8.52 17.06 -7.81
C ALA A 85 -9.41 15.82 -7.67
N PHE A 86 -10.62 15.97 -7.14
CA PHE A 86 -11.47 14.86 -6.73
C PHE A 86 -12.45 14.42 -7.80
N TYR A 87 -12.42 13.12 -8.12
CA TYR A 87 -13.32 12.49 -9.07
C TYR A 87 -14.31 11.57 -8.37
N PRO A 88 -15.34 11.07 -9.08
CA PRO A 88 -16.35 10.21 -8.49
C PRO A 88 -15.78 8.95 -7.80
N ARG A 89 -16.37 8.46 -6.71
CA ARG A 89 -17.65 8.92 -6.10
C ARG A 89 -17.53 9.69 -4.80
N ASN A 90 -16.66 9.29 -3.89
CA ASN A 90 -16.46 9.99 -2.62
C ASN A 90 -15.07 9.65 -2.08
N HIS A 91 -14.11 10.53 -2.36
CA HIS A 91 -12.72 10.33 -1.93
C HIS A 91 -12.29 11.43 -0.97
N SER A 92 -11.22 11.13 -0.23
CA SER A 92 -10.59 12.04 0.70
C SER A 92 -9.08 11.98 0.55
N VAL A 93 -8.39 12.91 1.22
CA VAL A 93 -6.93 12.88 1.38
C VAL A 93 -6.62 13.18 2.83
N VAL A 94 -5.98 12.23 3.50
CA VAL A 94 -5.53 12.34 4.88
C VAL A 94 -4.02 12.13 4.91
N ARG A 95 -3.27 13.02 5.59
CA ARG A 95 -1.83 12.79 5.82
C ARG A 95 -1.63 11.56 6.69
N ALA A 96 -0.67 10.72 6.36
CA ALA A 96 -0.23 9.57 7.14
C ALA A 96 1.26 9.67 7.47
N GLU A 97 1.66 8.94 8.50
CA GLU A 97 3.06 8.71 8.82
C GLU A 97 3.59 7.53 7.99
N TYR A 98 4.86 7.59 7.59
CA TYR A 98 5.47 6.45 6.91
C TYR A 98 5.55 5.26 7.87
N GLY A 99 5.18 4.07 7.40
CA GLY A 99 5.08 2.86 8.21
C GLY A 99 3.73 2.68 8.92
N PHE A 100 2.91 3.73 9.04
CA PHE A 100 1.57 3.70 9.63
C PHE A 100 0.52 4.17 8.61
N PRO A 101 0.28 3.42 7.53
CA PRO A 101 -0.74 3.78 6.55
C PRO A 101 -2.13 3.67 7.17
N CYS A 102 -3.10 4.35 6.54
CA CYS A 102 -4.50 4.32 6.94
C CYS A 102 -4.80 4.89 8.34
N ILE A 103 -3.81 5.50 8.99
CA ILE A 103 -3.91 6.16 10.29
C ILE A 103 -3.58 7.66 10.09
N PRO A 104 -4.41 8.60 10.58
CA PRO A 104 -4.12 10.02 10.52
C PRO A 104 -2.78 10.37 11.18
N TYR A 105 -2.01 11.24 10.54
CA TYR A 105 -0.65 11.62 10.96
C TYR A 105 -0.57 12.05 12.43
N GLU A 106 -1.52 12.89 12.87
CA GLU A 106 -1.63 13.36 14.25
C GLU A 106 -1.84 12.24 15.28
N MET A 107 -2.36 11.09 14.88
CA MET A 107 -2.57 9.93 15.77
C MET A 107 -1.30 9.09 15.98
N THR A 108 -0.19 9.45 15.32
CA THR A 108 1.11 8.76 15.41
C THR A 108 2.14 9.51 16.26
N GLY A 109 1.73 10.56 16.98
CA GLY A 109 2.60 11.30 17.92
C GLY A 109 1.97 12.59 18.43
N ALA A 110 2.22 12.93 19.70
CA ALA A 110 1.54 14.01 20.42
C ALA A 110 1.71 15.43 19.83
N SER A 111 2.80 15.68 19.09
CA SER A 111 3.10 17.00 18.50
C SER A 111 2.98 17.01 16.97
N LYS A 112 2.26 16.03 16.41
CA LYS A 112 2.07 15.91 14.97
C LYS A 112 0.75 16.55 14.55
N THR A 113 0.80 17.31 13.46
CA THR A 113 -0.40 17.88 12.84
C THR A 113 -0.42 17.50 11.37
N GLY A 114 -1.45 16.74 10.99
CA GLY A 114 -1.70 16.37 9.61
C GLY A 114 -2.55 17.39 8.86
N PHE A 115 -2.94 17.00 7.66
CA PHE A 115 -3.98 17.68 6.90
C PHE A 115 -5.08 16.68 6.54
N PHE A 116 -6.28 17.20 6.35
CA PHE A 116 -7.44 16.44 5.90
C PHE A 116 -8.25 17.28 4.92
N ALA A 117 -8.41 16.76 3.70
CA ALA A 117 -9.25 17.42 2.70
C ALA A 117 -10.76 17.33 3.04
N GLY A 118 -11.15 16.42 3.91
CA GLY A 118 -12.55 16.00 4.03
C GLY A 118 -12.94 15.03 2.91
N PHE A 119 -14.22 14.69 2.86
CA PHE A 119 -14.81 13.88 1.81
C PHE A 119 -15.37 14.78 0.71
N HIS A 120 -14.97 14.51 -0.53
CA HIS A 120 -15.50 15.20 -1.71
C HIS A 120 -16.34 14.23 -2.53
N THR A 121 -17.66 14.34 -2.38
CA THR A 121 -18.61 13.53 -3.15
C THR A 121 -18.83 14.15 -4.52
N VAL A 122 -18.63 13.36 -5.58
CA VAL A 122 -18.80 13.78 -6.97
C VAL A 122 -19.51 12.67 -7.74
N ASP A 123 -20.58 12.96 -8.47
CA ASP A 123 -21.38 11.91 -9.13
C ASP A 123 -20.97 11.61 -10.57
N THR A 124 -20.22 12.52 -11.20
CA THR A 124 -19.81 12.45 -12.61
C THR A 124 -18.40 12.97 -12.81
N VAL A 125 -17.71 12.52 -13.85
CA VAL A 125 -16.39 13.09 -14.21
C VAL A 125 -16.58 14.51 -14.74
N LEU A 126 -16.12 15.50 -14.00
CA LEU A 126 -16.22 16.92 -14.35
C LEU A 126 -14.92 17.41 -15.00
N SER A 127 -15.03 18.39 -15.90
CA SER A 127 -13.87 19.11 -16.45
C SER A 127 -13.18 20.01 -15.41
N SER A 128 -13.92 20.43 -14.38
CA SER A 128 -13.43 21.19 -13.23
C SER A 128 -13.93 20.51 -11.95
N PRO A 129 -13.22 19.48 -11.45
CA PRO A 129 -13.57 18.81 -10.20
C PRO A 129 -13.32 19.70 -8.98
N PRO A 130 -13.95 19.42 -7.82
CA PRO A 130 -13.55 20.01 -6.55
C PRO A 130 -12.07 19.76 -6.27
N THR A 131 -11.42 20.72 -5.60
CA THR A 131 -9.99 20.66 -5.30
C THR A 131 -9.66 20.98 -3.85
N TYR A 132 -8.62 20.35 -3.32
CA TYR A 132 -7.97 20.70 -2.05
C TYR A 132 -6.49 20.99 -2.31
N ARG A 133 -5.92 22.03 -1.68
CA ARG A 133 -4.55 22.48 -1.97
C ARG A 133 -3.71 22.55 -0.71
N ILE A 134 -2.45 22.14 -0.82
CA ILE A 134 -1.43 22.32 0.23
C ILE A 134 -0.20 23.03 -0.34
N LEU A 135 0.41 23.88 0.48
CA LEU A 135 1.71 24.50 0.18
C LEU A 135 2.84 23.60 0.69
N ILE A 136 3.86 23.40 -0.13
CA ILE A 136 5.06 22.65 0.25
C ILE A 136 6.02 23.60 0.98
N ASN A 137 6.23 23.37 2.28
CA ASN A 137 7.05 24.23 3.15
C ASN A 137 8.46 23.68 3.38
N ASP A 138 8.66 22.39 3.14
CA ASP A 138 9.93 21.66 3.30
C ASP A 138 10.01 20.55 2.24
N THR A 139 11.16 19.88 2.18
CA THR A 139 11.38 18.75 1.25
C THR A 139 11.20 17.40 1.91
N ASP A 140 10.66 17.33 3.13
CA ASP A 140 10.50 16.07 3.83
C ASP A 140 9.42 15.21 3.15
N PRO A 141 9.53 13.87 3.16
CA PRO A 141 8.53 13.00 2.59
C PRO A 141 7.15 13.18 3.24
N ILE A 142 6.12 13.36 2.43
CA ILE A 142 4.73 13.43 2.88
C ILE A 142 3.98 12.22 2.31
N PHE A 143 3.45 11.37 3.19
CA PHE A 143 2.56 10.28 2.80
C PHE A 143 1.12 10.64 3.10
N PHE A 144 0.22 10.13 2.28
CA PHE A 144 -1.22 10.35 2.44
C PHE A 144 -2.02 9.16 1.90
N TYR A 145 -3.28 9.08 2.31
CA TYR A 145 -4.20 8.02 1.90
C TYR A 145 -5.62 8.55 1.73
N CYS A 146 -6.44 7.75 1.05
CA CYS A 146 -7.89 7.99 0.99
C CYS A 146 -8.58 7.19 2.09
N SER A 147 -9.29 7.89 2.97
CA SER A 147 -10.03 7.32 4.09
C SER A 147 -11.47 6.91 3.75
N ALA A 148 -11.85 6.91 2.47
CA ALA A 148 -13.13 6.36 2.03
C ALA A 148 -13.18 4.84 2.26
N PRO A 149 -14.35 4.27 2.65
CA PRO A 149 -14.45 2.85 2.98
C PRO A 149 -13.80 1.94 1.93
N GLY A 150 -12.89 1.07 2.38
CA GLY A 150 -12.12 0.15 1.53
C GLY A 150 -11.00 0.77 0.69
N SER A 151 -10.92 2.10 0.54
CA SER A 151 -9.92 2.75 -0.33
C SER A 151 -8.49 2.48 0.13
N CYS A 152 -8.17 2.73 1.40
CA CYS A 152 -6.82 2.44 1.91
C CYS A 152 -6.57 0.93 2.05
N LEU A 153 -7.49 0.20 2.68
CA LEU A 153 -7.29 -1.20 3.08
C LEU A 153 -7.39 -2.19 1.91
N THR A 154 -8.39 -2.04 1.05
CA THR A 154 -8.67 -3.00 -0.02
C THR A 154 -7.92 -2.64 -1.30
N TYR A 155 -7.81 -1.35 -1.60
CA TYR A 155 -7.20 -0.88 -2.85
C TYR A 155 -5.79 -0.32 -2.67
N GLY A 156 -5.28 -0.18 -1.44
CA GLY A 156 -3.96 0.37 -1.20
C GLY A 156 -3.85 1.81 -1.70
N MET A 157 -4.93 2.59 -1.59
CA MET A 157 -5.02 3.96 -2.09
C MET A 157 -4.21 4.90 -1.20
N VAL A 158 -2.90 4.90 -1.43
CA VAL A 158 -1.89 5.75 -0.79
C VAL A 158 -1.08 6.48 -1.84
N GLY A 159 -0.53 7.62 -1.48
CA GLY A 159 0.37 8.41 -2.33
C GLY A 159 1.48 9.05 -1.52
N ALA A 160 2.47 9.60 -2.22
CA ALA A 160 3.60 10.28 -1.60
C ALA A 160 4.01 11.54 -2.36
N ILE A 161 4.42 12.57 -1.61
CA ILE A 161 5.16 13.73 -2.12
C ILE A 161 6.58 13.64 -1.58
N ASN A 162 7.56 13.85 -2.45
CA ASN A 162 9.00 13.79 -2.12
C ASN A 162 9.43 12.52 -1.36
N PRO A 163 8.98 11.29 -1.71
CA PRO A 163 9.53 10.08 -1.11
C PRO A 163 11.03 9.94 -1.43
N ASN A 164 11.73 9.18 -0.60
CA ASN A 164 13.16 8.92 -0.77
C ASN A 164 13.44 7.41 -0.80
N ALA A 165 14.70 7.01 -0.96
CA ALA A 165 15.07 5.61 -1.12
C ALA A 165 14.72 4.72 0.09
N SER A 166 14.72 5.26 1.32
CA SER A 166 14.33 4.52 2.53
C SER A 166 12.83 4.58 2.83
N MET A 167 12.13 5.57 2.26
CA MET A 167 10.70 5.83 2.45
C MET A 167 9.96 5.76 1.11
N SER A 168 9.57 4.56 0.68
CA SER A 168 8.92 4.35 -0.62
C SER A 168 7.39 4.22 -0.52
N VAL A 169 6.67 4.76 -1.50
CA VAL A 169 5.20 4.63 -1.55
C VAL A 169 4.76 3.18 -1.70
N GLN A 170 5.56 2.33 -2.35
CA GLN A 170 5.28 0.91 -2.52
C GLN A 170 5.28 0.18 -1.18
N LYS A 171 6.22 0.51 -0.29
CA LYS A 171 6.23 -0.08 1.06
C LYS A 171 5.02 0.39 1.86
N GLN A 172 4.68 1.68 1.76
CA GLN A 172 3.49 2.22 2.40
C GLN A 172 2.20 1.54 1.90
N GLN A 173 2.10 1.28 0.60
CA GLN A 173 0.96 0.59 -0.03
C GLN A 173 0.85 -0.87 0.43
N GLN A 174 1.96 -1.60 0.51
CA GLN A 174 1.97 -2.97 1.05
C GLN A 174 1.47 -3.01 2.49
N LEU A 175 1.92 -2.06 3.31
CA LEU A 175 1.46 -1.94 4.69
C LEU A 175 -0.04 -1.60 4.76
N ALA A 176 -0.55 -0.77 3.85
CA ALA A 176 -1.96 -0.40 3.77
C ALA A 176 -2.84 -1.62 3.48
N LEU A 177 -2.44 -2.43 2.51
CA LEU A 177 -3.14 -3.68 2.16
C LEU A 177 -3.10 -4.73 3.27
N SER A 178 -2.15 -4.62 4.20
CA SER A 178 -2.04 -5.50 5.38
C SER A 178 -2.67 -4.92 6.65
N SER A 179 -3.20 -3.70 6.60
CA SER A 179 -3.76 -3.03 7.78
C SER A 179 -5.16 -3.57 8.10
N THR A 180 -5.49 -3.65 9.39
CA THR A 180 -6.78 -4.20 9.86
C THR A 180 -7.90 -3.15 9.89
N TYR A 181 -7.53 -1.89 10.10
CA TYR A 181 -8.47 -0.78 10.22
C TYR A 181 -7.91 0.47 9.54
N MET A 182 -8.81 1.40 9.24
CA MET A 182 -8.52 2.70 8.64
C MET A 182 -9.38 3.72 9.37
N LEU A 183 -8.80 4.87 9.68
CA LEU A 183 -9.43 5.88 10.51
C LEU A 183 -9.56 7.20 9.75
N ASN A 184 -10.58 7.98 10.05
CA ASN A 184 -10.62 9.41 9.73
C ASN A 184 -9.98 10.20 10.88
N PRO A 185 -9.44 11.41 10.60
CA PRO A 185 -9.06 12.36 11.64
C PRO A 185 -10.17 12.55 12.68
N GLY A 186 -9.84 12.31 13.96
CA GLY A 186 -10.77 12.41 15.09
C GLY A 186 -11.56 11.13 15.42
N GLU A 187 -11.46 10.08 14.61
CA GLU A 187 -12.01 8.76 14.99
C GLU A 187 -11.11 8.08 16.03
N PRO A 188 -11.66 7.47 17.09
CA PRO A 188 -10.88 6.71 18.05
C PRO A 188 -10.38 5.40 17.42
N PHE A 189 -9.30 4.85 17.98
CA PHE A 189 -8.89 3.49 17.65
C PHE A 189 -9.98 2.48 18.06
N PRO A 190 -10.21 1.42 17.27
CA PRO A 190 -11.17 0.38 17.63
C PRO A 190 -10.74 -0.37 18.90
N ASP A 191 -11.71 -0.84 19.69
CA ASP A 191 -11.46 -1.64 20.89
C ASP A 191 -10.90 -3.03 20.53
N GLU A 192 -9.99 -3.56 21.36
CA GLU A 192 -9.30 -4.85 21.17
C GLU A 192 -10.18 -6.10 21.45
N SER A 193 -11.51 -6.00 21.36
CA SER A 193 -12.45 -7.09 21.72
C SER A 193 -13.22 -7.63 20.50
N PRO A 194 -13.44 -8.95 20.37
CA PRO A 194 -14.23 -9.48 19.28
C PRO A 194 -15.70 -9.19 19.58
N SER A 195 -16.26 -8.14 19.00
CA SER A 195 -17.71 -7.96 18.99
C SER A 195 -18.22 -7.68 17.59
N ALA A 196 -19.19 -8.52 17.23
CA ALA A 196 -19.86 -8.58 15.96
C ALA A 196 -20.41 -7.22 15.54
N SER A 197 -20.18 -6.92 14.27
CA SER A 197 -20.84 -5.88 13.49
C SER A 197 -22.35 -5.78 13.78
N ASN A 198 -22.77 -4.62 14.25
CA ASN A 198 -24.04 -4.01 13.88
C ASN A 198 -23.86 -2.49 13.75
N PRO A 199 -24.39 -1.85 12.69
CA PRO A 199 -24.17 -0.44 12.45
C PRO A 199 -25.13 0.38 13.32
N ALA A 200 -24.60 1.13 14.29
CA ALA A 200 -25.35 2.20 14.93
C ALA A 200 -25.34 3.42 14.00
N THR A 201 -26.34 3.50 13.11
CA THR A 201 -26.83 4.80 12.63
C THR A 201 -27.71 5.36 13.73
N SER A 202 -27.34 6.51 14.29
CA SER A 202 -28.25 7.31 15.10
C SER A 202 -27.85 8.78 15.06
N SER A 203 -28.55 9.51 14.20
CA SER A 203 -28.89 10.91 14.42
C SER A 203 -30.40 10.97 14.63
N ALA A 204 -30.85 11.34 15.83
CA ALA A 204 -32.14 11.97 16.06
C ALA A 204 -32.21 12.55 17.49
N THR A 205 -32.67 13.79 17.55
CA THR A 205 -32.87 14.60 18.74
C THR A 205 -34.33 14.54 19.22
N ALA A 206 -34.50 14.64 20.54
CA ALA A 206 -35.63 15.17 21.33
C ALA A 206 -36.89 14.30 21.65
N ASN A 207 -36.98 14.01 22.96
CA ASN A 207 -38.04 14.33 23.94
C ASN A 207 -39.29 13.43 24.19
N THR A 208 -39.39 13.08 25.50
CA THR A 208 -40.56 12.96 26.43
C THR A 208 -41.65 11.92 26.05
N ASP A 209 -42.04 10.93 26.86
CA ASP A 209 -42.62 11.03 28.21
C ASP A 209 -42.80 9.64 28.91
N THR A 210 -42.89 9.67 30.24
CA THR A 210 -43.52 8.74 31.23
C THR A 210 -43.46 7.18 31.13
N GLY A 211 -42.79 6.55 32.13
CA GLY A 211 -43.47 5.64 33.10
C GLY A 211 -43.44 4.09 32.98
N LYS A 212 -42.50 3.43 33.71
CA LYS A 212 -42.61 2.12 34.45
C LYS A 212 -42.70 0.79 33.60
N PRO A 213 -42.47 -0.45 34.17
CA PRO A 213 -41.26 -1.25 33.92
C PRO A 213 -41.50 -2.69 33.41
N ALA A 214 -40.41 -3.32 32.94
CA ALA A 214 -40.11 -4.76 32.87
C ALA A 214 -41.16 -5.74 32.29
N ASP A 215 -40.85 -6.32 31.11
CA ASP A 215 -41.29 -7.67 30.73
C ASP A 215 -40.31 -8.33 29.74
N GLU A 216 -39.94 -9.56 30.06
CA GLU A 216 -39.10 -10.51 29.30
C GLU A 216 -39.70 -10.82 27.92
N LYS A 217 -38.93 -10.62 26.84
CA LYS A 217 -39.34 -11.05 25.48
C LYS A 217 -38.77 -12.41 25.11
N GLY A 218 -39.57 -13.45 25.31
CA GLY A 218 -39.44 -14.70 24.58
C GLY A 218 -39.73 -14.50 23.08
N LEU A 219 -38.93 -15.12 22.22
CA LEU A 219 -39.07 -15.03 20.76
C LEU A 219 -40.31 -15.79 20.28
N SER A 220 -41.07 -15.14 19.40
CA SER A 220 -42.30 -15.67 18.80
C SER A 220 -42.05 -16.95 18.02
N THR A 221 -42.91 -17.95 18.22
CA THR A 221 -42.97 -19.23 17.50
C THR A 221 -42.90 -19.09 15.97
N GLY A 222 -43.30 -17.94 15.41
CA GLY A 222 -43.16 -17.63 13.98
C GLY A 222 -41.72 -17.46 13.49
N ALA A 223 -40.80 -16.99 14.32
CA ALA A 223 -39.39 -16.83 13.96
C ALA A 223 -38.66 -18.19 13.85
N ILE A 224 -39.10 -19.16 14.65
CA ILE A 224 -38.50 -20.51 14.71
C ILE A 224 -38.90 -21.33 13.47
N VAL A 225 -40.13 -21.20 12.98
CA VAL A 225 -40.59 -21.94 11.79
C VAL A 225 -39.97 -21.40 10.49
N GLY A 226 -39.71 -20.09 10.40
CA GLY A 226 -39.07 -19.49 9.21
C GLY A 226 -37.63 -19.96 8.97
N ILE A 227 -36.86 -20.19 10.05
CA ILE A 227 -35.45 -20.62 9.97
C ILE A 227 -35.34 -22.06 9.46
N VAL A 228 -36.28 -22.94 9.82
CA VAL A 228 -36.25 -24.37 9.44
C VAL A 228 -36.56 -24.58 7.95
N VAL A 229 -37.47 -23.79 7.38
CA VAL A 229 -37.83 -23.90 5.94
C VAL A 229 -36.81 -23.20 5.04
N GLY A 230 -36.21 -22.10 5.49
CA GLY A 230 -35.15 -21.40 4.74
C GLY A 230 -33.81 -22.14 4.74
N GLY A 231 -33.38 -22.68 5.89
CA GLY A 231 -32.08 -23.35 6.04
C GLY A 231 -31.98 -24.68 5.27
N SER A 232 -33.08 -25.41 5.15
CA SER A 232 -33.12 -26.69 4.42
C SER A 232 -32.90 -26.51 2.91
N SER A 233 -33.38 -25.41 2.33
CA SER A 233 -33.23 -25.14 0.89
C SER A 233 -31.78 -24.83 0.50
N ILE A 234 -31.04 -24.11 1.35
CA ILE A 234 -29.64 -23.73 1.07
C ILE A 234 -28.71 -24.95 1.16
N ILE A 235 -28.94 -25.85 2.12
CA ILE A 235 -28.13 -27.07 2.27
C ILE A 235 -28.32 -28.02 1.08
N PHE A 236 -29.55 -28.16 0.58
CA PHE A 236 -29.81 -28.98 -0.61
C PHE A 236 -29.15 -28.39 -1.88
N VAL A 237 -29.21 -27.07 -2.07
CA VAL A 237 -28.56 -26.41 -3.21
C VAL A 237 -27.04 -26.52 -3.12
N ALA A 238 -26.45 -26.35 -1.93
CA ALA A 238 -25.02 -26.54 -1.72
C ALA A 238 -24.59 -28.00 -1.97
N ALA A 239 -25.35 -28.99 -1.48
CA ALA A 239 -25.05 -30.39 -1.72
C ALA A 239 -25.13 -30.78 -3.20
N LEU A 240 -26.14 -30.27 -3.93
CA LEU A 240 -26.25 -30.46 -5.37
C LEU A 240 -25.09 -29.79 -6.11
N PHE A 241 -24.73 -28.57 -5.73
CA PHE A 241 -23.61 -27.87 -6.34
C PHE A 241 -22.28 -28.61 -6.13
N PHE A 242 -21.97 -29.07 -4.92
CA PHE A 242 -20.77 -29.88 -4.66
C PHE A 242 -20.80 -31.23 -5.37
N PHE A 243 -21.97 -31.88 -5.49
CA PHE A 243 -22.11 -33.13 -6.22
C PHE A 243 -21.87 -32.95 -7.72
N PHE A 244 -22.46 -31.91 -8.32
CA PHE A 244 -22.24 -31.61 -9.74
C PHE A 244 -20.81 -31.13 -10.00
N TRP A 245 -20.25 -30.29 -9.14
CA TRP A 245 -18.86 -29.82 -9.31
C TRP A 245 -17.86 -30.97 -9.17
N GLY A 246 -18.00 -31.79 -8.13
CA GLY A 246 -17.14 -32.96 -7.91
C GLY A 246 -17.22 -33.98 -9.04
N ARG A 247 -18.41 -34.17 -9.62
CA ARG A 247 -18.61 -35.08 -10.76
C ARG A 247 -18.00 -34.51 -12.05
N THR A 248 -18.07 -33.20 -12.28
CA THR A 248 -17.42 -32.56 -13.44
C THR A 248 -15.89 -32.56 -13.33
N THR A 249 -15.34 -32.40 -12.12
CA THR A 249 -13.88 -32.43 -11.92
C THR A 249 -13.30 -33.85 -11.99
N SER A 250 -14.08 -34.88 -11.66
CA SER A 250 -13.61 -36.27 -11.77
C SER A 250 -13.36 -36.69 -13.22
N LEU A 251 -14.18 -36.20 -14.16
CA LEU A 251 -14.03 -36.53 -15.59
C LEU A 251 -12.80 -35.83 -16.19
N ALA A 252 -12.53 -34.58 -15.80
CA ALA A 252 -11.35 -33.85 -16.27
C ALA A 252 -10.03 -34.48 -15.78
N ASN A 253 -10.03 -35.02 -14.55
CA ASN A 253 -8.85 -35.67 -13.98
C ASN A 253 -8.59 -37.06 -14.59
N GLU A 254 -9.61 -37.72 -15.12
CA GLU A 254 -9.48 -39.00 -15.82
C GLU A 254 -8.87 -38.80 -17.22
N GLU A 255 -9.28 -37.76 -17.95
CA GLU A 255 -8.70 -37.40 -19.25
C GLU A 255 -7.21 -37.05 -19.16
N GLU A 256 -6.80 -36.24 -18.16
CA GLU A 256 -5.38 -35.89 -17.95
C GLU A 256 -4.53 -37.13 -17.61
N LYS A 257 -5.10 -38.10 -16.88
CA LYS A 257 -4.38 -39.32 -16.50
C LYS A 257 -4.13 -40.23 -17.70
N GLU A 258 -5.08 -40.33 -18.62
CA GLU A 258 -4.93 -41.12 -19.85
C GLU A 258 -3.87 -40.51 -20.78
N GLU A 259 -3.81 -39.17 -20.92
CA GLU A 259 -2.78 -38.49 -21.71
C GLU A 259 -1.36 -38.73 -21.16
N ILE A 260 -1.20 -38.70 -19.84
CA ILE A 260 0.09 -38.94 -19.17
C ILE A 260 0.53 -40.42 -19.30
N GLU A 261 -0.41 -41.37 -19.25
CA GLU A 261 -0.09 -42.79 -19.43
C GLU A 261 0.33 -43.09 -20.88
N GLU A 262 -0.31 -42.45 -21.87
CA GLU A 262 0.08 -42.59 -23.28
C GLU A 262 1.47 -41.99 -23.58
N GLU A 263 1.81 -40.84 -22.97
CA GLU A 263 3.13 -40.22 -23.15
C GLU A 263 4.26 -41.09 -22.55
N LYS A 264 4.01 -41.70 -21.39
CA LYS A 264 4.97 -42.63 -20.75
C LYS A 264 5.21 -43.89 -21.55
N GLU A 265 4.18 -44.43 -22.21
CA GLU A 265 4.35 -45.62 -23.07
C GLU A 265 5.21 -45.31 -24.31
N LYS A 266 5.00 -44.12 -24.93
CA LYS A 266 5.81 -43.64 -26.06
C LYS A 266 7.28 -43.40 -25.68
N GLU A 267 7.57 -42.93 -24.46
CA GLU A 267 8.95 -42.79 -23.98
C GLU A 267 9.63 -44.15 -23.76
N LYS A 268 8.91 -45.11 -23.18
CA LYS A 268 9.42 -46.47 -22.93
C LYS A 268 9.72 -47.22 -24.23
N GLU A 269 8.94 -47.00 -25.29
CA GLU A 269 9.20 -47.59 -26.60
C GLU A 269 10.42 -46.95 -27.29
N LYS A 270 10.60 -45.63 -27.17
CA LYS A 270 11.81 -44.94 -27.64
C LYS A 270 13.08 -45.42 -26.94
N GLU A 271 13.02 -45.68 -25.65
CA GLU A 271 14.16 -46.20 -24.89
C GLU A 271 14.53 -47.62 -25.33
N LYS A 272 13.54 -48.50 -25.54
CA LYS A 272 13.79 -49.85 -26.09
C LYS A 272 14.42 -49.82 -27.49
N GLY A 273 13.92 -48.96 -28.38
CA GLY A 273 14.47 -48.82 -29.73
C GLY A 273 15.92 -48.31 -29.75
N LEU A 274 16.28 -47.41 -28.83
CA LEU A 274 17.65 -46.90 -28.69
C LEU A 274 18.63 -48.00 -28.23
N ILE A 275 18.18 -48.93 -27.40
CA ILE A 275 18.99 -50.04 -26.90
C ILE A 275 19.24 -51.09 -28.01
N THR A 276 18.26 -51.36 -28.88
CA THR A 276 18.41 -52.33 -29.98
C THR A 276 19.33 -51.86 -31.10
N MET A 277 19.58 -50.55 -31.25
CA MET A 277 20.47 -50.02 -32.30
C MET A 277 21.95 -49.90 -31.87
N ASN A 278 22.28 -50.12 -30.59
CA ASN A 278 23.64 -50.00 -30.06
C ASN A 278 24.27 -51.36 -29.66
N GLY A 279 23.62 -52.48 -30.00
CA GLY A 279 24.14 -53.85 -29.84
C GLY A 279 24.27 -54.53 -31.19
#